data_AF-A0A958FNW4-F1
#
_entry.id   AF-A0A958FNW4-F1
#
_cell.length_a   1.000
_cell.length_b   1.000
_cell.length_c   1.000
_cell.angle_alpha   90.00
_cell.angle_beta   90.00
_cell.angle_gamma   90.00
#
_symmetry.space_group_name_H-M   'P 1'
#
loop_
_entity.id
_entity.type
_entity.pdbx_description
1 polymer ?
#
loop_
_entity_poly.entity_id
_entity_poly.type
_entity_poly.pdbx_seq_one_letter_code
_entity_poly.pdbx_strand_id
1 'polypeptide(L)'
;MINFKKMIPLFSANDQKLQCFLLVLLSMFTIKIGVIPAWNSVNSDFPNYYISARLLTEGADFKNVYDDDWFNAKIRENGIEQQGKFSPFPPATAFVMLPLTPFSTLTAKRIWTVVNIVLLGANVWLLQKITGWQLVA
;
A
#
# COMPACT_ATOMS: atom_id res chain seq x y z
N MET A 1 24.38 3.82 26.68
CA MET A 1 23.34 2.83 26.30
C MET A 1 22.02 3.30 26.90
N ILE A 2 21.13 3.89 26.09
CA ILE A 2 19.86 4.46 26.57
C ILE A 2 18.94 3.30 26.97
N ASN A 3 18.55 3.24 28.24
CA ASN A 3 17.72 2.16 28.77
C ASN A 3 16.23 2.51 28.57
N PHE A 4 15.70 2.18 27.40
CA PHE A 4 14.31 2.44 27.01
C PHE A 4 13.26 1.79 27.94
N LYS A 5 13.63 0.80 28.78
CA LYS A 5 12.71 0.17 29.75
C LYS A 5 12.27 1.08 30.89
N LYS A 6 13.01 2.15 31.20
CA LYS A 6 12.70 3.02 32.35
C LYS A 6 11.79 4.21 32.03
N MET A 7 11.39 4.40 30.78
CA MET A 7 10.72 5.64 30.35
C MET A 7 9.19 5.51 30.17
N ILE A 8 8.58 4.35 30.47
CA ILE A 8 7.13 4.17 30.26
C ILE A 8 6.47 3.44 31.45
N PRO A 9 5.95 4.16 32.45
CA PRO A 9 4.86 3.68 33.28
C PRO A 9 3.62 4.50 32.92
N LEU A 10 2.83 4.10 31.91
CA LEU A 10 1.82 5.03 31.38
C LEU A 10 0.45 4.48 31.03
N PHE A 11 0.11 3.23 31.38
CA PHE A 11 -1.24 2.73 31.07
C PHE A 11 -1.86 1.95 32.23
N SER A 12 -2.91 2.53 32.81
CA SER A 12 -3.86 1.84 33.69
C SER A 12 -4.77 0.91 32.88
N ALA A 13 -5.51 0.02 33.54
CA ALA A 13 -6.46 -0.89 32.88
C ALA A 13 -7.54 -0.16 32.05
N ASN A 14 -7.90 1.09 32.40
CA ASN A 14 -8.81 1.91 31.59
C ASN A 14 -8.18 2.34 30.28
N ASP A 15 -6.87 2.58 30.28
CA ASP A 15 -6.14 3.00 29.09
C ASP A 15 -5.95 1.83 28.10
N GLN A 16 -5.83 0.60 28.60
CA GLN A 16 -5.78 -0.60 27.76
C GLN A 16 -7.09 -0.89 27.01
N LYS A 17 -8.24 -0.77 27.69
CA LYS A 17 -9.55 -0.93 27.06
C LYS A 17 -9.78 0.12 25.98
N LEU A 18 -9.39 1.37 26.26
CA LEU A 18 -9.45 2.47 25.30
C LEU A 18 -8.52 2.21 24.09
N GLN A 19 -7.28 1.76 24.32
CA GLN A 19 -6.36 1.39 23.24
C GLN A 19 -6.91 0.29 22.34
N CYS A 20 -7.46 -0.78 22.93
CA CYS A 20 -8.07 -1.87 22.16
C CYS A 20 -9.26 -1.35 21.34
N PHE A 21 -10.12 -0.53 21.95
CA PHE A 21 -11.24 0.09 21.26
C PHE A 21 -10.79 0.94 20.08
N LEU A 22 -9.78 1.80 20.27
CA LEU A 22 -9.21 2.63 19.21
C LEU A 22 -8.56 1.80 18.11
N LEU A 23 -7.86 0.72 18.46
CA LEU A 23 -7.25 -0.19 17.49
C LEU A 23 -8.32 -0.87 16.62
N VAL A 24 -9.39 -1.36 17.23
CA VAL A 24 -10.53 -1.97 16.52
C VAL A 24 -11.19 -0.92 15.61
N LEU A 25 -11.43 0.29 16.11
CA LEU A 25 -12.01 1.38 15.33
C LEU A 25 -11.14 1.75 14.12
N LEU A 26 -9.84 1.89 14.32
CA LEU A 26 -8.88 2.21 13.25
C LEU A 26 -8.76 1.06 12.24
N SER A 27 -8.81 -0.18 12.70
CA SER A 27 -8.79 -1.37 11.83
C SER A 27 -10.05 -1.42 10.97
N MET A 28 -11.23 -1.22 11.55
CA MET A 28 -12.49 -1.14 10.80
C MET A 28 -12.48 0.00 9.79
N PHE A 29 -11.98 1.18 10.18
CA PHE A 29 -11.83 2.32 9.30
C PHE A 29 -10.91 2.00 8.11
N THR A 30 -9.74 1.41 8.38
CA THR A 30 -8.76 1.04 7.35
C THR A 30 -9.30 -0.03 6.40
N ILE A 31 -10.05 -1.01 6.91
CA ILE A 31 -10.70 -2.03 6.08
C ILE A 31 -11.76 -1.38 5.19
N LYS A 32 -12.64 -0.55 5.77
CA LYS A 32 -13.77 0.06 5.04
C LYS A 32 -13.31 1.05 3.97
N ILE A 33 -12.33 1.89 4.26
CA ILE A 33 -11.88 2.97 3.38
C ILE A 33 -10.70 2.53 2.49
N GLY A 34 -9.84 1.63 2.96
CA GLY A 34 -8.67 1.18 2.23
C GLY A 34 -8.88 -0.16 1.52
N VAL A 35 -9.12 -1.23 2.30
CA VAL A 35 -9.08 -2.61 1.79
C VAL A 35 -10.25 -2.92 0.87
N ILE A 36 -11.49 -2.63 1.29
CA ILE A 36 -12.69 -2.94 0.50
C ILE A 36 -12.68 -2.20 -0.85
N PRO A 37 -12.38 -0.89 -0.94
CA PRO A 37 -12.30 -0.21 -2.23
C PRO A 37 -11.16 -0.74 -3.11
N ALA A 38 -9.99 -1.00 -2.53
CA ALA A 38 -8.84 -1.55 -3.27
C ALA A 38 -9.10 -2.97 -3.83
N TRP A 39 -9.97 -3.74 -3.18
CA TRP A 39 -10.32 -5.10 -3.63
C TRP A 39 -11.27 -5.12 -4.84
N ASN A 40 -12.11 -4.09 -4.96
CA ASN A 40 -13.20 -4.03 -5.93
C ASN A 40 -12.91 -3.13 -7.12
N SER A 41 -11.97 -2.19 -6.99
CA SER A 41 -11.70 -1.19 -8.02
C SER A 41 -10.24 -0.81 -8.08
N VAL A 42 -9.77 -0.51 -9.28
CA VAL A 42 -8.41 -0.01 -9.52
C VAL A 42 -8.44 1.51 -9.38
N ASN A 43 -8.31 1.95 -8.14
CA ASN A 43 -8.23 3.38 -7.80
C ASN A 43 -6.83 3.73 -7.24
N SER A 44 -6.63 5.01 -6.91
CA SER A 44 -5.42 5.61 -6.31
C SER A 44 -4.20 5.59 -7.24
N ASP A 45 -2.98 5.69 -6.69
CA ASP A 45 -1.74 5.70 -7.48
C ASP A 45 -1.30 4.34 -8.03
N PHE A 46 -2.01 3.25 -7.76
CA PHE A 46 -1.61 1.92 -8.23
C PHE A 46 -1.41 1.83 -9.76
N PRO A 47 -2.29 2.39 -10.61
CA PRO A 47 -2.08 2.43 -12.06
C PRO A 47 -0.74 3.03 -12.46
N ASN A 48 -0.27 4.06 -11.76
CA ASN A 48 0.98 4.74 -12.10
C ASN A 48 2.17 3.79 -12.03
N TYR A 49 2.24 2.95 -10.99
CA TYR A 49 3.35 2.00 -10.83
C TYR A 49 3.16 0.75 -11.70
N TYR A 50 1.95 0.20 -11.73
CA TYR A 50 1.67 -1.06 -12.42
C TYR A 50 1.74 -0.90 -13.94
N ILE A 51 1.17 0.17 -14.50
CA ILE A 51 1.20 0.40 -15.95
C ILE A 51 2.62 0.72 -16.41
N SER A 52 3.40 1.49 -15.65
CA SER A 52 4.81 1.69 -15.96
C SER A 52 5.61 0.38 -15.97
N ALA A 53 5.38 -0.52 -15.01
CA ALA A 53 6.01 -1.83 -14.98
C ALA A 53 5.59 -2.70 -16.18
N ARG A 54 4.30 -2.65 -16.52
CA ARG A 54 3.75 -3.43 -17.62
C ARG A 54 4.29 -2.98 -18.98
N LEU A 55 4.37 -1.67 -19.20
CA LEU A 55 4.98 -1.08 -20.40
C LEU A 55 6.46 -1.50 -20.55
N LEU A 56 7.20 -1.61 -19.43
CA LEU A 56 8.58 -2.15 -19.45
C LEU A 56 8.59 -3.60 -19.93
N THR A 57 7.71 -4.46 -19.40
CA THR A 57 7.67 -5.88 -19.78
C THR A 57 7.18 -6.12 -21.20
N GLU A 58 6.33 -5.22 -21.71
CA GLU A 58 5.81 -5.26 -23.09
C GLU A 58 6.80 -4.68 -24.11
N GLY A 59 7.93 -4.12 -23.65
CA GLY A 59 8.93 -3.50 -24.52
C GLY A 59 8.44 -2.23 -25.22
N ALA A 60 7.50 -1.50 -24.59
CA ALA A 60 6.97 -0.27 -25.14
C ALA A 60 8.06 0.80 -25.30
N ASP A 61 7.87 1.75 -26.23
CA ASP A 61 8.77 2.90 -26.36
C ASP A 61 8.52 3.89 -25.21
N PHE A 62 9.53 4.07 -24.35
CA PHE A 62 9.47 4.97 -23.20
C PHE A 62 9.66 6.45 -23.56
N LYS A 63 9.87 6.79 -24.84
CA LYS A 63 10.04 8.17 -25.30
C LYS A 63 8.92 9.10 -24.84
N ASN A 64 7.69 8.60 -24.80
CA ASN A 64 6.49 9.39 -24.44
C ASN A 64 5.95 9.05 -23.05
N VAL A 65 6.67 8.31 -22.20
CA VAL A 65 6.15 7.89 -20.88
C VAL A 65 5.84 9.08 -19.96
N TYR A 66 6.48 10.22 -20.18
CA TYR A 66 6.26 11.49 -19.46
C TYR A 66 5.18 12.37 -20.09
N ASP A 67 4.61 11.99 -21.23
CA ASP A 67 3.46 12.65 -21.82
C ASP A 67 2.19 12.09 -21.16
N ASP A 68 1.47 12.96 -20.45
CA ASP A 68 0.31 12.55 -19.64
C ASP A 68 -0.82 11.99 -20.53
N ASP A 69 -1.07 12.56 -21.71
CA ASP A 69 -2.14 12.08 -22.60
C ASP A 69 -1.83 10.71 -23.17
N TRP A 70 -0.58 10.50 -23.59
CA TRP A 70 -0.07 9.20 -24.04
C TRP A 70 -0.15 8.16 -22.92
N PHE A 71 0.30 8.50 -21.71
CA PHE A 71 0.28 7.58 -20.58
C PHE A 71 -1.16 7.23 -20.16
N ASN A 72 -2.05 8.21 -20.15
CA ASN A 72 -3.47 7.99 -19.87
C ASN A 72 -4.16 7.16 -20.95
N ALA A 73 -3.72 7.22 -22.21
CA ALA A 73 -4.18 6.28 -23.24
C ALA A 73 -3.78 4.84 -22.90
N LYS A 74 -2.53 4.61 -22.43
CA LYS A 74 -2.06 3.29 -21.98
C LYS A 74 -2.79 2.77 -20.74
N ILE A 75 -3.14 3.65 -19.81
CA ILE A 75 -3.99 3.33 -18.66
C ILE A 75 -5.38 2.85 -19.13
N ARG A 76 -6.02 3.57 -20.05
CA ARG A 76 -7.34 3.20 -20.59
C ARG A 76 -7.32 1.91 -21.39
N GLU A 77 -6.28 1.67 -22.19
CA GLU A 77 -6.07 0.38 -22.90
C GLU A 77 -6.04 -0.82 -21.92
N ASN A 78 -5.66 -0.58 -20.66
CA ASN A 78 -5.64 -1.58 -19.59
C ASN A 78 -6.93 -1.64 -18.74
N GLY A 79 -8.02 -1.02 -19.22
CA GLY A 79 -9.34 -1.07 -18.59
C GLY A 79 -9.45 -0.25 -17.30
N ILE A 80 -8.64 0.80 -17.16
CA ILE A 80 -8.63 1.68 -15.98
C ILE A 80 -9.20 3.04 -16.40
N GLU A 81 -10.29 3.45 -15.76
CA GLU A 81 -10.94 4.74 -16.03
C GLU A 81 -10.24 5.92 -15.35
N GLN A 82 -9.59 5.66 -14.20
CA GLN A 82 -8.92 6.71 -13.45
C GLN A 82 -7.66 7.18 -14.18
N GLN A 83 -7.49 8.50 -14.27
CA GLN A 83 -6.26 9.08 -14.77
C GLN A 83 -5.05 8.83 -13.86
N GLY A 84 -3.88 8.81 -14.47
CA GLY A 84 -2.59 8.63 -13.84
C GLY A 84 -1.48 9.39 -14.56
N LYS A 85 -0.28 9.32 -14.00
CA LYS A 85 0.91 9.97 -14.55
C LYS A 85 2.17 9.29 -14.07
N PHE A 86 3.18 9.26 -14.92
CA PHE A 86 4.51 8.76 -14.59
C PHE A 86 5.37 9.84 -13.90
N SER A 87 5.16 11.11 -14.25
CA SER A 87 6.04 12.24 -13.87
C SER A 87 6.36 12.44 -12.38
N PRO A 88 5.49 12.13 -11.39
CA PRO A 88 5.83 12.37 -9.99
C PRO A 88 6.64 11.22 -9.36
N PHE A 89 6.86 10.11 -10.07
CA PHE A 89 7.48 8.91 -9.50
C PHE A 89 8.86 8.62 -10.14
N PRO A 90 9.89 8.34 -9.34
CA PRO A 90 11.18 7.91 -9.88
C PRO A 90 11.03 6.63 -10.72
N PRO A 91 11.70 6.49 -11.89
CA PRO A 91 11.56 5.32 -12.76
C PRO A 91 11.82 3.98 -12.08
N ALA A 92 12.71 3.95 -11.08
CA ALA A 92 13.01 2.76 -10.29
C ALA A 92 11.76 2.17 -9.58
N THR A 93 10.76 2.99 -9.28
CA THR A 93 9.52 2.52 -8.61
C THR A 93 8.67 1.61 -9.49
N ALA A 94 8.78 1.71 -10.83
CA ALA A 94 8.11 0.78 -11.75
C ALA A 94 8.61 -0.66 -11.57
N PHE A 95 9.89 -0.85 -11.22
CA PHE A 95 10.47 -2.19 -11.08
C PHE A 95 9.85 -3.00 -9.94
N VAL A 96 9.32 -2.34 -8.91
CA VAL A 96 8.66 -2.99 -7.76
C VAL A 96 7.45 -3.81 -8.21
N MET A 97 6.76 -3.37 -9.27
CA MET A 97 5.55 -4.02 -9.76
C MET A 97 5.81 -5.07 -10.84
N LEU A 98 7.06 -5.27 -11.29
CA LEU A 98 7.39 -6.26 -12.33
C LEU A 98 6.86 -7.66 -12.04
N PRO A 99 6.98 -8.22 -10.82
CA PRO A 99 6.46 -9.56 -10.53
C PRO A 99 4.94 -9.69 -10.67
N LEU A 100 4.21 -8.57 -10.70
CA LEU A 100 2.75 -8.53 -10.79
C LEU A 100 2.23 -8.32 -12.22
N THR A 101 3.09 -7.95 -13.16
CA THR A 101 2.73 -7.71 -14.57
C THR A 101 2.07 -8.89 -15.28
N PRO A 102 2.32 -10.18 -14.95
CA PRO A 102 1.64 -11.30 -15.59
C PRO A 102 0.14 -11.39 -15.25
N PHE A 103 -0.32 -10.71 -14.20
CA PHE A 103 -1.71 -10.74 -13.75
C PHE A 103 -2.51 -9.59 -14.35
N SER A 104 -3.83 -9.75 -14.48
CA SER A 104 -4.71 -8.62 -14.83
C SER A 104 -4.62 -7.50 -13.80
N THR A 105 -4.87 -6.25 -14.22
CA THR A 105 -4.73 -5.05 -13.36
C THR A 105 -5.42 -5.19 -12.00
N LEU A 106 -6.67 -5.67 -11.97
CA LEU A 106 -7.41 -5.86 -10.73
C LEU A 106 -6.82 -6.99 -9.86
N THR A 107 -6.37 -8.07 -10.48
CA THR A 107 -5.72 -9.19 -9.77
C THR A 107 -4.39 -8.75 -9.17
N ALA A 108 -3.57 -8.01 -9.93
CA ALA A 108 -2.33 -7.41 -9.45
C ALA A 108 -2.59 -6.45 -8.27
N LYS A 109 -3.63 -5.61 -8.35
CA LYS A 109 -4.05 -4.72 -7.23
C LYS A 109 -4.39 -5.54 -5.98
N ARG A 110 -5.17 -6.62 -6.12
CA ARG A 110 -5.55 -7.50 -5.00
C ARG A 110 -4.33 -8.16 -4.35
N ILE A 111 -3.40 -8.71 -5.16
CA ILE A 111 -2.14 -9.27 -4.66
C ILE A 111 -1.36 -8.19 -3.90
N TRP A 112 -1.23 -7.00 -4.48
CA TRP A 112 -0.55 -5.89 -3.83
C TRP A 112 -1.22 -5.46 -2.52
N THR A 113 -2.55 -5.46 -2.46
CA THR A 113 -3.30 -5.20 -1.21
C THR A 113 -2.98 -6.25 -0.15
N VAL A 114 -2.92 -7.55 -0.49
CA VAL A 114 -2.52 -8.61 0.45
C VAL A 114 -1.10 -8.38 0.96
N VAL A 115 -0.16 -8.06 0.06
CA VAL A 115 1.23 -7.73 0.44
C VAL A 115 1.27 -6.56 1.44
N ASN A 116 0.52 -5.48 1.19
CA ASN A 116 0.44 -4.34 2.12
C ASN A 116 -0.17 -4.72 3.47
N ILE A 117 -1.18 -5.58 3.52
CA ILE A 117 -1.78 -6.06 4.77
C ILE A 117 -0.75 -6.87 5.57
N VAL A 118 0.01 -7.76 4.92
CA VAL A 118 1.07 -8.54 5.56
C VAL A 118 2.17 -7.62 6.10
N LEU A 119 2.62 -6.64 5.31
CA LEU A 119 3.62 -5.66 5.76
C LEU A 119 3.13 -4.79 6.91
N LEU A 120 1.86 -4.38 6.90
CA LEU A 120 1.24 -3.65 8.01
C LEU A 120 1.26 -4.50 9.29
N GLY A 121 0.86 -5.78 9.21
CA GLY A 121 0.93 -6.71 10.32
C GLY A 121 2.36 -6.91 10.85
N ALA A 122 3.33 -7.05 9.95
CA ALA A 122 4.75 -7.14 10.31
C ALA A 122 5.25 -5.86 11.01
N ASN A 123 4.86 -4.68 10.54
CA ASN A 123 5.20 -3.41 11.17
C ASN A 123 4.61 -3.29 12.58
N VAL A 124 3.34 -3.66 12.77
CA VAL A 124 2.70 -3.68 14.11
C VAL A 124 3.46 -4.63 15.04
N TRP A 125 3.82 -5.82 14.56
CA TRP A 125 4.59 -6.80 15.33
C TRP A 125 6.00 -6.31 15.69
N LEU A 126 6.74 -5.72 14.74
CA LEU A 126 8.07 -5.17 15.00
C LEU A 126 8.02 -4.00 15.98
N LEU A 127 7.06 -3.08 15.81
CA LEU A 127 6.85 -1.97 16.75
C LEU A 127 6.51 -2.49 18.14
N GLN A 128 5.70 -3.54 18.26
CA GLN A 128 5.42 -4.20 19.53
C GLN A 128 6.71 -4.68 20.21
N LYS A 129 7.62 -5.33 19.45
CA LYS A 129 8.91 -5.81 19.97
C LYS A 129 9.83 -4.68 20.42
N ILE A 130 9.88 -3.58 19.68
CA ILE A 130 10.76 -2.43 19.97
C ILE A 130 10.25 -1.63 21.18
N THR A 131 8.94 -1.41 21.24
CA THR A 131 8.31 -0.57 22.28
C THR A 131 8.01 -1.33 23.56
N GLY A 132 8.02 -2.68 23.53
CA GLY A 132 7.59 -3.52 24.65
C GLY A 132 6.07 -3.46 24.89
N TRP A 133 5.30 -2.94 23.94
CA TRP A 133 3.84 -2.88 24.03
C TRP A 133 3.24 -4.29 24.11
N GLN A 134 2.22 -4.48 24.95
CA GLN A 134 1.49 -5.73 25.07
C GLN A 134 0.03 -5.47 24.70
N LEU A 135 -0.49 -6.25 23.75
CA LEU A 135 -1.88 -6.16 23.29
C LEU A 135 -2.87 -6.54 24.39
N VAL A 136 -2.46 -7.42 25.30
CA VAL A 136 -3.17 -7.83 26.51
C VAL A 136 -2.08 -8.17 27.55
N ALA A 137 -2.23 -7.69 28.79
CA ALA A 137 -1.38 -8.04 29.93
C ALA A 137 -1.66 -9.47 30.41
#